data_AF-A0A537QJM3-F1
#
_entry.id   AF-A0A537QJM3-F1
#
_cell.length_a   1.000
_cell.length_b   1.000
_cell.length_c   1.000
_cell.angle_alpha   90.00
_cell.angle_beta   90.00
_cell.angle_gamma   90.00
#
_symmetry.space_group_name_H-M   'P 1'
#
loop_
_entity.id
_entity.type
_entity.pdbx_description
1 polymer ?
#
loop_
_entity_poly.entity_id
_entity_poly.type
_entity_poly.pdbx_seq_one_letter_code
_entity_poly.pdbx_strand_id
1 'polypeptide(L)'
;AAEDILHDLGAFSMMSSDSQAMGRVGEVIIRTWQTADKMKRQRGRLPEDGDRSDNFRVKRYIAKYTINPALTHGLAEHIGSVEVGKLADLCLWSPAFFGVKPDLVLKAGTIAAALMGDPNASIPTPQPVHYRPMFGAFGRALSVSTVTFLPGLAIERGVPDRLGLQRIVLPARGIREIDKKRMIHNAATPHIEVDPETYEVRADGVHLTCEPATVLPLAQRYFLY
;
A
#
# COMPACT_ATOMS: atom_id res chain seq x y z
N ALA A 1 -13.02 0.46 16.32
CA ALA A 1 -13.49 -0.94 16.47
C ALA A 1 -14.14 -1.44 15.19
N ALA A 2 -15.26 -0.85 14.74
CA ALA A 2 -15.95 -1.27 13.52
C ALA A 2 -15.08 -1.21 12.25
N GLU A 3 -14.26 -0.16 12.09
CA GLU A 3 -13.33 0.00 10.96
C GLU A 3 -12.41 -1.21 10.74
N ASP A 4 -11.83 -1.77 11.81
CA ASP A 4 -10.97 -2.96 11.70
C ASP A 4 -11.72 -4.13 11.05
N ILE A 5 -12.96 -4.33 11.47
CA ILE A 5 -13.82 -5.40 10.97
C ILE A 5 -14.25 -5.10 9.53
N LEU A 6 -14.55 -3.85 9.18
CA LEU A 6 -14.90 -3.45 7.81
C LEU A 6 -13.71 -3.64 6.84
N HIS A 7 -12.47 -3.43 7.29
CA HIS A 7 -11.30 -3.83 6.52
C HIS A 7 -11.22 -5.34 6.34
N ASP A 8 -11.45 -6.12 7.39
CA ASP A 8 -11.37 -7.59 7.33
C ASP A 8 -12.49 -8.23 6.50
N LEU A 9 -13.68 -7.62 6.49
CA LEU A 9 -14.82 -8.00 5.63
C LEU A 9 -14.59 -7.62 4.16
N GLY A 10 -13.63 -6.74 3.87
CA GLY A 10 -13.44 -6.18 2.54
C GLY A 10 -14.49 -5.13 2.16
N ALA A 11 -15.13 -4.51 3.15
CA ALA A 11 -16.01 -3.36 2.97
C ALA A 11 -15.21 -2.06 2.84
N PHE A 12 -14.02 -1.96 3.44
CA PHE A 12 -13.07 -0.88 3.17
C PHE A 12 -11.95 -1.37 2.25
N SER A 13 -11.86 -0.76 1.07
CA SER A 13 -11.09 -1.30 -0.06
C SER A 13 -9.65 -0.79 -0.17
N MET A 14 -9.30 0.27 0.56
CA MET A 14 -8.00 0.92 0.45
C MET A 14 -7.46 1.33 1.83
N MET A 15 -6.14 1.48 1.89
CA MET A 15 -5.40 2.07 3.00
C MET A 15 -4.63 3.28 2.48
N SER A 16 -4.61 4.37 3.23
CA SER A 16 -3.87 5.59 2.91
C SER A 16 -3.16 6.11 4.17
N SER A 17 -2.27 7.10 4.00
CA SER A 17 -1.45 7.60 5.10
C SER A 17 -2.04 8.80 5.82
N ASP A 18 -2.78 9.66 5.14
CA ASP A 18 -3.10 11.04 5.56
C ASP A 18 -1.86 11.83 6.05
N SER A 19 -0.79 11.76 5.26
CA SER A 19 0.56 12.16 5.67
C SER A 19 0.65 13.59 6.20
N GLN A 20 1.12 13.74 7.44
CA GLN A 20 1.30 15.03 8.14
C GLN A 20 0.01 15.81 8.42
N ALA A 21 -1.16 15.22 8.14
CA ALA A 21 -2.47 15.81 8.36
C ALA A 21 -3.41 14.78 8.99
N MET A 22 -3.12 14.35 10.22
CA MET A 22 -3.75 13.21 10.93
C MET A 22 -3.25 11.81 10.56
N GLY A 23 -2.09 11.71 9.92
CA GLY A 23 -1.53 10.40 9.63
C GLY A 23 -0.05 10.36 9.26
N ARG A 24 0.44 9.15 8.97
CA ARG A 24 1.88 8.80 8.97
C ARG A 24 2.29 8.17 7.64
N VAL A 25 3.11 8.88 6.86
CA VAL A 25 3.53 8.46 5.50
C VAL A 25 4.27 7.12 5.47
N GLY A 26 5.09 6.84 6.49
CA GLY A 26 5.88 5.61 6.57
C GLY A 26 5.10 4.38 7.09
N GLU A 27 3.80 4.51 7.38
CA GLU A 27 3.06 3.49 8.11
C GLU A 27 1.88 2.86 7.34
N VAL A 28 1.68 3.18 6.06
CA VAL A 28 0.57 2.57 5.28
C VAL A 28 0.68 1.05 5.23
N ILE A 29 1.86 0.55 4.87
CA ILE A 29 2.11 -0.89 4.74
C ILE A 29 2.04 -1.56 6.12
N ILE A 30 2.72 -0.99 7.12
CA ILE A 30 2.82 -1.60 8.45
C ILE A 30 1.46 -1.69 9.14
N ARG A 31 0.63 -0.63 9.06
CA ARG A 31 -0.71 -0.60 9.66
C ARG A 31 -1.65 -1.57 8.95
N THR A 32 -1.51 -1.73 7.64
CA THR A 32 -2.24 -2.76 6.88
C THR A 32 -2.01 -4.16 7.47
N TRP A 33 -0.75 -4.52 7.70
CA TRP A 33 -0.41 -5.85 8.22
C TRP A 33 -0.71 -6.02 9.72
N GLN A 34 -0.60 -4.95 10.52
CA GLN A 34 -1.01 -4.95 11.92
C GLN A 34 -2.53 -5.16 12.07
N THR A 35 -3.35 -4.52 11.22
CA THR A 35 -4.80 -4.74 11.20
C THR A 35 -5.12 -6.18 10.80
N ALA A 36 -4.46 -6.72 9.77
CA ALA A 36 -4.64 -8.11 9.35
C ALA A 36 -4.31 -9.11 10.47
N ASP A 37 -3.20 -8.90 11.20
CA ASP A 37 -2.81 -9.72 12.35
C ASP A 37 -3.82 -9.62 13.49
N LYS A 38 -4.23 -8.39 13.87
CA LYS A 38 -5.24 -8.17 14.92
C LYS A 38 -6.53 -8.93 14.60
N MET A 39 -7.01 -8.80 13.37
CA MET A 39 -8.25 -9.44 12.93
C MET A 39 -8.14 -10.96 12.91
N LYS A 40 -6.99 -11.51 12.51
CA LYS A 40 -6.74 -12.95 12.65
C LYS A 40 -6.78 -13.40 14.11
N ARG A 41 -6.13 -12.68 15.03
CA ARG A 41 -6.08 -13.05 16.45
C ARG A 41 -7.46 -13.02 17.11
N GLN A 42 -8.28 -12.03 16.78
CA GLN A 42 -9.57 -11.82 17.44
C GLN A 42 -10.73 -12.56 16.75
N ARG A 43 -10.68 -12.72 15.42
CA ARG A 43 -11.78 -13.31 14.63
C ARG A 43 -11.44 -14.66 14.01
N GLY A 44 -10.20 -15.11 14.16
CA GLY A 44 -9.72 -16.34 13.56
C GLY A 44 -9.49 -16.21 12.05
N ARG A 45 -9.46 -17.37 11.40
CA ARG A 45 -9.25 -17.51 9.95
C ARG A 45 -10.47 -17.03 9.17
N LEU A 46 -10.26 -16.44 7.98
CA LEU A 46 -11.38 -16.12 7.09
C LEU A 46 -12.00 -17.38 6.49
N PRO A 47 -13.31 -17.41 6.21
CA PRO A 47 -13.95 -18.53 5.53
C PRO A 47 -13.28 -18.91 4.19
N GLU A 48 -12.73 -17.93 3.47
CA GLU A 48 -12.08 -18.12 2.17
C GLU A 48 -10.60 -18.54 2.26
N ASP A 49 -9.98 -18.48 3.44
CA ASP A 49 -8.60 -18.94 3.64
C ASP A 49 -8.53 -20.47 3.56
N GLY A 50 -7.34 -21.04 3.34
CA GLY A 50 -7.08 -22.48 3.33
C GLY A 50 -6.54 -23.01 4.66
N ASP A 51 -6.57 -24.33 4.90
CA ASP A 51 -6.24 -24.95 6.21
C ASP A 51 -4.81 -24.70 6.68
N ARG A 52 -3.93 -24.31 5.75
CA ARG A 52 -2.50 -24.16 6.00
C ARG A 52 -1.98 -22.74 5.79
N SER A 53 -2.85 -21.78 5.47
CA SER A 53 -2.39 -20.43 5.09
C SER A 53 -3.49 -19.37 5.19
N ASP A 54 -3.08 -18.14 5.48
CA ASP A 54 -3.94 -16.94 5.46
C ASP A 54 -3.92 -16.24 4.08
N ASN A 55 -3.73 -16.99 3.00
CA ASN A 55 -3.46 -16.43 1.66
C ASN A 55 -4.57 -15.50 1.17
N PHE A 56 -5.84 -15.80 1.48
CA PHE A 56 -6.94 -14.95 1.05
C PHE A 56 -6.95 -13.65 1.85
N ARG A 57 -6.73 -13.70 3.17
CA ARG A 57 -6.52 -12.49 3.98
C ARG A 57 -5.33 -11.69 3.47
N VAL A 58 -4.19 -12.33 3.19
CA VAL A 58 -3.00 -11.65 2.63
C VAL A 58 -3.32 -10.94 1.32
N LYS A 59 -4.00 -11.61 0.38
CA LYS A 59 -4.45 -11.02 -0.89
C LYS A 59 -5.44 -9.86 -0.68
N ARG A 60 -6.39 -10.00 0.24
CA ARG A 60 -7.36 -8.96 0.60
C ARG A 60 -6.65 -7.69 1.09
N TYR A 61 -5.65 -7.83 1.95
CA TYR A 61 -4.96 -6.70 2.57
C TYR A 61 -3.89 -6.07 1.68
N ILE A 62 -3.09 -6.85 0.94
CA ILE A 62 -2.09 -6.29 0.01
C ILE A 62 -2.76 -5.45 -1.09
N ALA A 63 -3.95 -5.84 -1.53
CA ALA A 63 -4.71 -5.09 -2.53
C ALA A 63 -5.08 -3.67 -2.04
N LYS A 64 -5.20 -3.45 -0.73
CA LYS A 64 -5.63 -2.16 -0.14
C LYS A 64 -4.61 -1.03 -0.35
N TYR A 65 -3.32 -1.34 -0.50
CA TYR A 65 -2.28 -0.33 -0.72
C TYR A 65 -1.52 -0.51 -2.05
N THR A 66 -1.94 -1.47 -2.89
CA THR A 66 -1.34 -1.71 -4.20
C THR A 66 -2.37 -1.46 -5.32
N ILE A 67 -3.17 -2.46 -5.67
CA ILE A 67 -4.01 -2.41 -6.87
C ILE A 67 -5.28 -1.55 -6.71
N ASN A 68 -5.92 -1.54 -5.53
CA ASN A 68 -7.17 -0.79 -5.35
C ASN A 68 -6.98 0.74 -5.40
N PRO A 69 -5.92 1.31 -4.80
CA PRO A 69 -5.58 2.72 -5.04
C PRO A 69 -5.28 3.01 -6.51
N ALA A 70 -4.53 2.13 -7.19
CA ALA A 70 -4.22 2.31 -8.60
C ALA A 70 -5.48 2.27 -9.48
N LEU A 71 -6.44 1.39 -9.20
CA LEU A 71 -7.73 1.34 -9.89
C LEU A 71 -8.54 2.62 -9.66
N THR A 72 -8.65 3.04 -8.40
CA THR A 72 -9.44 4.22 -8.02
C THR A 72 -8.92 5.50 -8.67
N HIS A 73 -7.60 5.63 -8.78
CA HIS A 73 -6.97 6.80 -9.39
C HIS A 73 -6.70 6.65 -10.89
N GLY A 74 -7.09 5.53 -11.51
CA GLY A 74 -6.96 5.34 -12.95
C GLY A 74 -5.54 5.09 -13.44
N LEU A 75 -4.72 4.48 -12.59
CA LEU A 75 -3.29 4.23 -12.77
C LEU A 75 -2.98 2.72 -12.94
N ALA A 76 -3.99 1.87 -12.81
CA ALA A 76 -3.84 0.41 -12.74
C ALA A 76 -3.27 -0.23 -14.02
N GLU A 77 -3.33 0.45 -15.16
CA GLU A 77 -2.65 0.00 -16.39
C GLU A 77 -1.13 -0.02 -16.22
N HIS A 78 -0.59 0.87 -15.38
CA HIS A 78 0.85 1.10 -15.29
C HIS A 78 1.47 0.62 -13.97
N ILE A 79 0.72 0.63 -12.87
CA ILE A 79 1.22 0.32 -11.51
C ILE A 79 0.20 -0.47 -10.69
N GLY A 80 0.59 -0.82 -9.45
CA GLY A 80 -0.32 -1.36 -8.43
C GLY A 80 -0.30 -2.89 -8.31
N SER A 81 0.46 -3.61 -9.13
CA SER A 81 0.61 -5.06 -9.03
C SER A 81 1.83 -5.54 -9.81
N VAL A 82 2.25 -6.78 -9.52
CA VAL A 82 3.32 -7.47 -10.25
C VAL A 82 2.69 -8.24 -11.41
N GLU A 83 2.49 -7.54 -12.53
CA GLU A 83 1.90 -8.09 -13.75
C GLU A 83 2.74 -7.69 -14.97
N VAL A 84 2.83 -8.57 -15.96
CA VAL A 84 3.56 -8.29 -17.21
C VAL A 84 2.93 -7.07 -17.90
N GLY A 85 3.77 -6.16 -18.38
CA GLY A 85 3.35 -4.91 -19.03
C GLY A 85 3.26 -3.70 -18.10
N LYS A 86 3.26 -3.90 -16.77
CA LYS A 86 3.33 -2.80 -15.80
C LYS A 86 4.76 -2.34 -15.55
N LEU A 87 4.92 -1.16 -14.96
CA LEU A 87 6.21 -0.64 -14.55
C LEU A 87 6.83 -1.57 -13.50
N ALA A 88 8.14 -1.79 -13.60
CA ALA A 88 8.92 -2.56 -12.62
C ALA A 88 9.18 -1.75 -11.33
N ASP A 89 8.10 -1.36 -10.68
CA ASP A 89 8.07 -0.71 -9.37
C ASP A 89 7.89 -1.79 -8.29
N LEU A 90 9.01 -2.21 -7.71
CA LEU A 90 9.09 -3.41 -6.87
C LEU A 90 9.74 -3.09 -5.54
N CYS A 91 9.29 -3.77 -4.48
CA CYS A 91 9.96 -3.76 -3.18
C CYS A 91 10.36 -5.18 -2.83
N LEU A 92 11.63 -5.37 -2.46
CA LEU A 92 12.12 -6.67 -1.98
C LEU A 92 12.16 -6.66 -0.47
N TRP A 93 11.81 -7.79 0.12
CA TRP A 93 11.68 -7.94 1.56
C TRP A 93 12.30 -9.25 2.00
N SER A 94 13.20 -9.19 2.98
CA SER A 94 13.52 -10.32 3.82
C SER A 94 12.28 -10.67 4.64
N PRO A 95 11.84 -11.95 4.70
CA PRO A 95 10.60 -12.33 5.36
C PRO A 95 10.49 -11.85 6.82
N ALA A 96 11.60 -11.82 7.56
CA ALA A 96 11.65 -11.33 8.93
C ALA A 96 11.31 -9.84 9.08
N PHE A 97 11.45 -9.05 8.02
CA PHE A 97 11.20 -7.59 7.97
C PHE A 97 10.01 -7.21 7.07
N PHE A 98 9.26 -8.20 6.57
CA PHE A 98 8.11 -7.95 5.71
C PHE A 98 7.10 -7.00 6.36
N GLY A 99 6.71 -5.97 5.62
CA GLY A 99 5.79 -4.93 6.07
C GLY A 99 6.40 -3.87 6.99
N VAL A 100 7.68 -3.97 7.34
CA VAL A 100 8.40 -3.04 8.24
C VAL A 100 9.44 -2.22 7.50
N LYS A 101 10.49 -2.88 7.00
CA LYS A 101 11.66 -2.26 6.36
C LYS A 101 12.08 -3.10 5.14
N PRO A 102 11.78 -2.69 3.89
CA PRO A 102 12.22 -3.42 2.70
C PRO A 102 13.75 -3.40 2.52
N ASP A 103 14.30 -4.42 1.88
CA ASP A 103 15.74 -4.45 1.57
C ASP A 103 16.07 -3.48 0.43
N LEU A 104 15.23 -3.46 -0.61
CA LEU A 104 15.39 -2.67 -1.83
C LEU A 104 14.05 -2.09 -2.30
N VAL A 105 14.10 -0.87 -2.84
CA VAL A 105 12.99 -0.23 -3.55
C VAL A 105 13.43 0.08 -4.98
N LEU A 106 12.75 -0.52 -5.95
CA LEU A 106 12.99 -0.33 -7.37
C LEU A 106 11.91 0.57 -7.97
N LYS A 107 12.34 1.44 -8.88
CA LYS A 107 11.49 2.29 -9.69
C LYS A 107 11.84 2.08 -11.16
N ALA A 108 10.87 1.62 -11.95
CA ALA A 108 11.05 1.26 -13.35
C ALA A 108 12.30 0.38 -13.59
N GLY A 109 12.54 -0.60 -12.72
CA GLY A 109 13.66 -1.54 -12.80
C GLY A 109 15.00 -1.01 -12.27
N THR A 110 15.08 0.25 -11.83
CA THR A 110 16.30 0.83 -11.23
C THR A 110 16.16 0.95 -9.72
N ILE A 111 17.19 0.59 -8.96
CA ILE A 111 17.17 0.74 -7.49
C ILE A 111 17.17 2.22 -7.13
N ALA A 112 16.12 2.67 -6.45
CA ALA A 112 15.95 4.05 -5.98
C ALA A 112 16.42 4.20 -4.53
N ALA A 113 16.22 3.19 -3.69
CA ALA A 113 16.70 3.17 -2.31
C ALA A 113 17.02 1.74 -1.86
N ALA A 114 17.98 1.60 -0.96
CA ALA A 114 18.41 0.32 -0.40
C ALA A 114 18.91 0.49 1.04
N LEU A 115 18.83 -0.58 1.83
CA LEU A 115 19.62 -0.71 3.05
C LEU A 115 21.09 -0.92 2.67
N MET A 116 21.95 0.02 3.05
CA MET A 116 23.38 -0.05 2.76
C MET A 116 24.21 0.43 3.95
N GLY A 117 25.28 -0.30 4.21
CA GLY A 117 26.27 -0.09 5.27
C GLY A 117 27.19 1.11 5.05
N ASP A 118 28.39 1.02 5.62
CA ASP A 118 29.47 1.99 5.43
C ASP A 118 29.96 2.00 3.96
N PRO A 119 29.83 3.12 3.23
CA PRO A 119 30.32 3.23 1.85
C PRO A 119 31.84 3.10 1.69
N ASN A 120 32.61 3.30 2.75
CA ASN A 120 34.07 3.15 2.74
C ASN A 120 34.53 1.73 3.10
N ALA A 121 33.62 0.84 3.48
CA ALA A 121 33.96 -0.54 3.81
C ALA A 121 34.23 -1.39 2.56
N SER A 122 34.83 -2.56 2.76
CA SER A 122 35.20 -3.48 1.67
C SER A 122 34.01 -4.18 0.98
N ILE A 123 32.85 -4.21 1.64
CA ILE A 123 31.60 -4.83 1.19
C ILE A 123 30.42 -3.97 1.70
N PRO A 124 29.18 -4.10 1.18
CA PRO A 124 28.09 -3.15 1.49
C PRO A 124 27.33 -3.41 2.80
N THR A 125 27.67 -4.45 3.56
CA THR A 125 26.98 -4.89 4.78
C THR A 125 27.56 -4.43 6.14
N PRO A 126 28.82 -3.97 6.27
CA PRO A 126 29.35 -3.44 7.52
C PRO A 126 28.58 -2.22 8.01
N GLN A 127 28.43 -2.12 9.32
CA GLN A 127 27.63 -1.08 9.96
C GLN A 127 28.26 0.32 9.78
N PRO A 128 27.45 1.40 9.80
CA PRO A 128 26.00 1.44 10.05
C PRO A 128 25.15 1.19 8.80
N VAL A 129 24.24 0.21 8.88
CA VAL A 129 23.28 -0.09 7.80
C VAL A 129 22.01 0.75 8.00
N HIS A 130 21.72 1.61 7.03
CA HIS A 130 20.49 2.38 6.98
C HIS A 130 20.06 2.63 5.53
N TYR A 131 18.85 3.17 5.33
CA TYR A 131 18.41 3.53 4.00
C TYR A 131 19.26 4.63 3.41
N ARG A 132 19.67 4.43 2.18
CA ARG A 132 20.38 5.43 1.38
C ARG A 132 19.72 5.54 0.00
N PRO A 133 19.63 6.74 -0.56
CA PRO A 133 19.29 6.90 -1.97
C PRO A 133 20.34 6.18 -2.83
N MET A 134 19.87 5.46 -3.85
CA MET A 134 20.71 4.70 -4.80
C MET A 134 20.76 5.43 -6.14
N PHE A 135 21.50 4.89 -7.12
CA PHE A 135 21.69 5.56 -8.42
C PHE A 135 20.38 5.98 -9.12
N GLY A 136 19.27 5.25 -8.93
CA GLY A 136 17.95 5.62 -9.45
C GLY A 136 17.38 6.92 -8.87
N ALA A 137 17.90 7.42 -7.75
CA ALA A 137 17.48 8.66 -7.11
C ALA A 137 18.25 9.91 -7.61
N PHE A 138 19.25 9.74 -8.48
CA PHE A 138 20.15 10.83 -8.87
C PHE A 138 20.12 11.15 -10.36
N GLY A 139 20.49 12.39 -10.69
CA GLY A 139 20.69 12.86 -12.07
C GLY A 139 19.52 12.56 -13.01
N ARG A 140 19.83 12.17 -14.25
CA ARG A 140 18.80 11.80 -15.23
C ARG A 140 18.11 10.47 -14.92
N ALA A 141 18.75 9.59 -14.14
CA ALA A 141 18.16 8.32 -13.75
C ALA A 141 16.85 8.53 -12.96
N LEU A 142 16.80 9.55 -12.09
CA LEU A 142 15.59 9.94 -11.38
C LEU A 142 14.44 10.28 -12.34
N SER A 143 14.71 11.09 -13.37
CA SER A 143 13.67 11.53 -14.30
C SER A 143 13.14 10.39 -15.16
N VAL A 144 14.01 9.51 -15.66
CA VAL A 144 13.61 8.41 -16.55
C VAL A 144 13.03 7.20 -15.80
N SER A 145 13.28 7.07 -14.50
CA SER A 145 12.70 6.01 -13.64
C SER A 145 11.41 6.43 -12.92
N THR A 146 10.95 7.67 -13.13
CA THR A 146 9.77 8.24 -12.48
C THR A 146 8.71 8.61 -13.50
N VAL A 147 7.45 8.40 -13.13
CA VAL A 147 6.29 8.80 -13.92
C VAL A 147 5.55 9.94 -13.23
N THR A 148 5.08 10.90 -14.02
CA THR A 148 4.07 11.88 -13.64
C THR A 148 2.74 11.50 -14.28
N PHE A 149 1.73 11.19 -13.48
CA PHE A 149 0.38 10.94 -14.00
C PHE A 149 -0.39 12.24 -14.17
N LEU A 150 -1.04 12.42 -15.31
CA LEU A 150 -1.86 13.60 -15.62
C LEU A 150 -3.22 13.19 -16.20
N PRO A 151 -4.26 14.04 -16.08
CA PRO A 151 -5.48 13.87 -16.87
C PRO A 151 -5.17 13.88 -18.37
N GLY A 152 -5.85 13.02 -19.15
CA GLY A 152 -5.64 12.93 -20.61
C GLY A 152 -5.72 14.29 -21.31
N LEU A 153 -6.70 15.12 -20.93
CA LEU A 153 -6.87 16.48 -21.46
C LEU A 153 -5.65 17.38 -21.24
N ALA A 154 -4.92 17.23 -20.14
CA ALA A 154 -3.72 18.03 -19.88
C ALA A 154 -2.58 17.63 -20.82
N ILE A 155 -2.46 16.32 -21.10
CA ILE A 155 -1.48 15.78 -22.06
C ILE A 155 -1.83 16.26 -23.47
N GLU A 156 -3.10 16.13 -23.89
CA GLU A 156 -3.59 16.59 -25.21
C GLU A 156 -3.37 18.09 -25.44
N ARG A 157 -3.47 18.90 -24.38
CA ARG A 157 -3.19 20.34 -24.43
C ARG A 157 -1.69 20.68 -24.34
N GLY A 158 -0.79 19.71 -24.46
CA GLY A 158 0.66 19.92 -24.40
C GLY A 158 1.14 20.56 -23.09
N VAL A 159 0.48 20.28 -21.96
CA VAL A 159 0.97 20.74 -20.64
C VAL A 159 2.38 20.23 -20.35
N PRO A 160 2.74 18.95 -20.62
CA PRO A 160 4.09 18.46 -20.38
C PRO A 160 5.18 19.27 -21.09
N ASP A 161 4.97 19.58 -22.37
CA ASP A 161 5.93 20.33 -23.20
C ASP A 161 6.05 21.78 -22.72
N ARG A 162 4.92 22.43 -22.44
CA ARG A 162 4.89 23.82 -21.93
C ARG A 162 5.60 23.98 -20.59
N LEU A 163 5.57 22.94 -19.75
CA LEU A 163 6.27 22.91 -18.46
C LEU A 163 7.70 22.34 -18.57
N GLY A 164 8.12 21.87 -19.75
CA GLY A 164 9.42 21.24 -19.94
C GLY A 164 9.63 19.98 -19.09
N LEU A 165 8.57 19.20 -18.83
CA LEU A 165 8.64 18.02 -17.97
C LEU A 165 9.62 17.00 -18.55
N GLN A 166 10.61 16.61 -17.75
CA GLN A 166 11.62 15.62 -18.13
C GLN A 166 11.25 14.18 -17.73
N ARG A 167 10.24 14.03 -16.88
CA ARG A 167 9.73 12.72 -16.45
C ARG A 167 8.82 12.13 -17.52
N ILE A 168 8.72 10.81 -17.52
CA ILE A 168 7.70 10.12 -18.32
C ILE A 168 6.32 10.59 -17.85
N VAL A 169 5.45 10.99 -18.78
CA VAL A 169 4.08 11.39 -18.47
C VAL A 169 3.13 10.31 -18.96
N LEU A 170 2.29 9.79 -18.05
CA LEU A 170 1.28 8.78 -18.38
C LEU A 170 -0.13 9.31 -18.05
N PRO A 171 -1.15 8.92 -18.84
CA PRO A 171 -2.52 9.35 -18.61
C PRO A 171 -3.16 8.59 -17.44
N ALA A 172 -3.92 9.29 -16.59
CA ALA A 172 -4.90 8.66 -15.72
C ALA A 172 -6.22 8.40 -16.49
N ARG A 173 -6.75 7.16 -16.42
CA ARG A 173 -7.94 6.73 -17.21
C ARG A 173 -8.88 5.82 -16.41
N GLY A 174 -10.12 5.66 -16.88
CA GLY A 174 -11.06 4.66 -16.34
C GLY A 174 -11.69 4.98 -14.97
N ILE A 175 -11.49 6.19 -14.43
CA ILE A 175 -11.97 6.57 -13.07
C ILE A 175 -13.48 6.87 -12.98
N ARG A 176 -14.21 6.84 -14.10
CA ARG A 176 -15.66 7.07 -14.14
C ARG A 176 -16.49 5.79 -14.21
N GLU A 177 -15.84 4.67 -14.50
CA GLU A 177 -16.46 3.35 -14.63
C GLU A 177 -16.15 2.45 -13.42
N ILE A 178 -15.30 2.92 -12.51
CA ILE A 178 -14.94 2.19 -11.30
C ILE A 178 -16.08 2.26 -10.29
N ASP A 179 -16.40 1.11 -9.71
CA ASP A 179 -17.37 0.98 -8.61
C ASP A 179 -16.80 0.06 -7.51
N LYS A 180 -17.57 -0.15 -6.45
CA LYS A 180 -17.15 -1.02 -5.34
C LYS A 180 -16.92 -2.47 -5.80
N LYS A 181 -17.67 -2.97 -6.79
CA LYS A 181 -17.57 -4.35 -7.27
C LYS A 181 -16.23 -4.63 -7.95
N ARG A 182 -15.62 -3.60 -8.53
CA ARG A 182 -14.30 -3.68 -9.17
C ARG A 182 -13.12 -3.61 -8.19
N MET A 183 -13.36 -3.45 -6.88
CA MET A 183 -12.30 -3.45 -5.88
C MET A 183 -11.82 -4.88 -5.59
N ILE A 184 -10.59 -5.17 -5.98
CA ILE A 184 -9.99 -6.51 -5.91
C ILE A 184 -9.94 -6.98 -4.45
N HIS A 185 -10.56 -8.15 -4.21
CA HIS A 185 -10.75 -8.79 -2.90
C HIS A 185 -11.49 -7.97 -1.83
N ASN A 186 -12.04 -6.80 -2.20
CA ASN A 186 -12.61 -5.82 -1.28
C ASN A 186 -13.88 -5.18 -1.84
N ALA A 187 -14.77 -6.01 -2.39
CA ALA A 187 -15.99 -5.61 -3.07
C ALA A 187 -17.25 -5.66 -2.19
N ALA A 188 -17.11 -5.90 -0.88
CA ALA A 188 -18.27 -6.10 -0.01
C ALA A 188 -19.11 -4.82 0.12
N THR A 189 -20.44 -4.97 0.08
CA THR A 189 -21.43 -3.89 0.18
C THR A 189 -22.52 -4.24 1.21
N PRO A 190 -22.14 -4.48 2.49
CA PRO A 190 -23.11 -4.75 3.53
C PRO A 190 -24.02 -3.54 3.78
N HIS A 191 -25.22 -3.78 4.32
CA HIS A 191 -26.06 -2.71 4.84
C HIS A 191 -25.45 -2.19 6.15
N ILE A 192 -25.00 -0.94 6.15
CA ILE A 192 -24.38 -0.30 7.32
C ILE A 192 -25.40 0.57 8.03
N GLU A 193 -25.55 0.35 9.33
CA GLU A 193 -26.35 1.16 10.23
C GLU A 193 -25.42 1.73 11.30
N VAL A 194 -25.61 3.01 11.63
CA VAL A 194 -24.89 3.68 12.72
C VAL A 194 -25.91 4.37 13.60
N ASP A 195 -25.96 3.98 14.87
CA ASP A 195 -26.81 4.62 15.85
C ASP A 195 -26.30 6.05 16.15
N PRO A 196 -27.14 7.09 16.03
CA PRO A 196 -26.69 8.47 16.14
C PRO A 196 -26.35 8.91 17.57
N GLU A 197 -26.79 8.18 18.59
CA GLU A 197 -26.57 8.52 20.00
C GLU A 197 -25.42 7.72 20.60
N THR A 198 -25.37 6.43 20.31
CA THR A 198 -24.41 5.48 20.89
C THR A 198 -23.20 5.21 20.00
N TYR A 199 -23.27 5.58 18.72
CA TYR A 199 -22.29 5.27 17.67
C TYR A 199 -22.08 3.77 17.45
N GLU A 200 -23.04 2.94 17.87
CA GLU A 200 -23.06 1.52 17.57
C GLU A 200 -23.12 1.32 16.05
N VAL A 201 -22.16 0.55 15.51
CA VAL A 201 -22.11 0.25 14.07
C VAL A 201 -22.54 -1.19 13.84
N ARG A 202 -23.50 -1.39 12.94
CA ARG A 202 -23.94 -2.71 12.48
C ARG A 202 -23.68 -2.89 11.00
N ALA A 203 -23.34 -4.12 10.61
CA ALA A 203 -23.34 -4.56 9.22
C ALA A 203 -24.28 -5.76 9.09
N ASP A 204 -25.29 -5.64 8.23
CA ASP A 204 -26.32 -6.67 8.02
C ASP A 204 -26.97 -7.12 9.35
N GLY A 205 -27.27 -6.14 10.23
CA GLY A 205 -27.85 -6.36 11.56
C GLY A 205 -26.86 -6.81 12.65
N VAL A 206 -25.62 -7.16 12.30
CA VAL A 206 -24.59 -7.64 13.23
C VAL A 206 -23.77 -6.48 13.79
N HIS A 207 -23.73 -6.33 15.12
CA HIS A 207 -22.91 -5.32 15.78
C HIS A 207 -21.41 -5.58 15.57
N LEU A 208 -20.72 -4.59 15.01
CA LEU A 208 -19.29 -4.59 14.72
C LEU A 208 -18.48 -3.97 15.85
N THR A 209 -18.09 -4.79 16.82
CA THR A 209 -17.20 -4.39 17.91
C THR A 209 -16.02 -5.36 18.09
N CYS A 210 -14.90 -4.83 18.57
CA CYS A 210 -13.72 -5.60 18.92
C CYS A 210 -12.87 -4.85 19.95
N GLU A 211 -12.20 -5.61 20.81
CA GLU A 211 -11.31 -5.05 21.83
C GLU A 211 -10.09 -4.37 21.19
N PRO A 212 -9.56 -3.29 21.80
CA PRO A 212 -8.30 -2.70 21.38
C PRO A 212 -7.14 -3.69 21.60
N ALA A 213 -6.15 -3.67 20.71
CA ALA A 213 -4.94 -4.47 20.87
C ALA A 213 -3.99 -3.80 21.86
N THR A 214 -3.47 -4.56 22.83
CA THR A 214 -2.48 -4.06 23.81
C THR A 214 -1.04 -4.16 23.31
N VAL A 215 -0.77 -5.05 22.35
CA VAL A 215 0.53 -5.26 21.72
C VAL A 215 0.31 -5.48 20.22
N LEU A 216 1.20 -4.91 19.40
CA LEU A 216 1.19 -5.10 17.94
C LEU A 216 2.48 -5.80 17.48
N PRO A 217 2.41 -6.66 16.45
CA PRO A 217 3.60 -7.06 15.72
C PRO A 217 4.17 -5.86 14.97
N LEU A 218 5.35 -6.02 14.36
CA LEU A 218 5.92 -4.99 13.48
C LEU A 218 6.10 -3.65 14.21
N ALA A 219 6.43 -3.67 15.51
CA ALA A 219 6.56 -2.48 16.35
C ALA A 219 7.90 -2.49 17.10
N GLN A 220 7.89 -2.48 18.44
CA GLN A 220 9.07 -2.31 19.33
C GLN A 220 10.27 -3.19 19.00
N ARG A 221 10.08 -4.37 18.38
CA ARG A 221 11.17 -5.26 17.96
C ARG A 221 12.06 -4.65 16.86
N TYR A 222 11.53 -3.75 16.03
CA TYR A 222 12.17 -3.33 14.78
C TYR A 222 12.62 -1.86 14.75
N PHE A 223 12.12 -1.04 15.66
CA PHE A 223 12.36 0.38 15.69
C PHE A 223 13.16 0.76 16.93
N LEU A 224 14.15 1.64 16.72
CA LEU A 224 14.96 2.19 17.81
C LEU A 224 14.13 3.18 18.66
N TYR A 225 13.12 3.81 18.05
CA TYR A 225 12.17 4.75 18.64
C TYR A 225 10.76 4.48 18.10
#